data_AF-A0A963KJK4-F1
#
_entry.id   AF-A0A963KJK4-F1
#
_cell.length_a   1.000
_cell.length_b   1.000
_cell.length_c   1.000
_cell.angle_alpha   90.00
_cell.angle_beta   90.00
_cell.angle_gamma   90.00
#
_symmetry.space_group_name_H-M   'P 1'
#
loop_
_entity.id
_entity.type
_entity.pdbx_description
1 polymer ?
#
loop_
_entity_poly.entity_id
_entity_poly.type
_entity_poly.pdbx_seq_one_letter_code
_entity_poly.pdbx_strand_id
1 'polypeptide(L)'
;MTTSPVASRDNAARPAAAQGADSHSSARKAALDQAKVQLAAAHRLAALHELDEGIDNHFTVAVPGTQDQYLILPFGRHWSEARASDMMVFNEAGDTLSGPGPVELSAQCIHAPIHRITGAAVVMHTHQTWATALNML
;
A
#
# COMPACT_ATOMS: atom_id res chain seq x y z
N MET A 1 75.60 17.49 -6.11
CA MET A 1 74.39 17.96 -6.82
C MET A 1 73.71 16.74 -7.42
N THR A 2 72.82 16.13 -6.65
CA THR A 2 72.19 14.83 -6.94
C THR A 2 70.77 15.07 -7.47
N THR A 3 70.47 14.51 -8.63
CA THR A 3 69.17 14.56 -9.32
C THR A 3 68.14 13.68 -8.62
N SER A 4 67.01 14.24 -8.19
CA SER A 4 65.84 13.48 -7.73
C SER A 4 64.82 13.30 -8.87
N PRO A 5 64.20 12.12 -9.04
CA PRO A 5 63.28 11.85 -10.13
C PRO A 5 61.82 12.25 -9.79
N VAL A 6 61.08 12.52 -10.87
CA VAL A 6 59.63 12.80 -10.94
C VAL A 6 58.81 11.66 -10.35
N ALA A 7 57.91 11.97 -9.41
CA ALA A 7 56.87 11.06 -8.93
C ALA A 7 55.65 11.14 -9.86
N SER A 8 55.37 10.04 -10.56
CA SER A 8 54.12 9.79 -11.28
C SER A 8 52.95 9.81 -10.29
N ARG A 9 51.97 10.69 -10.51
CA ARG A 9 50.71 10.67 -9.75
C ARG A 9 49.77 9.69 -10.43
N ASP A 10 49.68 8.50 -9.87
CA ASP A 10 48.62 7.53 -10.19
C ASP A 10 47.26 8.17 -9.87
N ASN A 11 46.49 8.46 -10.92
CA ASN A 11 45.12 8.93 -10.82
C ASN A 11 44.21 7.72 -10.52
N ALA A 12 44.10 7.37 -9.24
CA ALA A 12 43.12 6.39 -8.80
C ALA A 12 41.70 6.97 -9.01
N ALA A 13 41.00 6.47 -10.02
CA ALA A 13 39.59 6.75 -10.25
C ALA A 13 38.77 6.38 -9.01
N ARG A 14 38.04 7.35 -8.45
CA ARG A 14 37.02 7.08 -7.42
C ARG A 14 35.96 6.14 -8.01
N PRO A 15 35.51 5.11 -7.29
CA PRO A 15 34.38 4.32 -7.75
C PRO A 15 33.13 5.21 -7.77
N ALA A 16 32.45 5.24 -8.91
CA ALA A 16 31.15 5.88 -9.06
C ALA A 16 30.15 5.15 -8.14
N ALA A 17 29.66 5.85 -7.13
CA ALA A 17 28.72 5.32 -6.15
C ALA A 17 27.36 5.00 -6.81
N ALA A 18 26.75 3.93 -6.34
CA ALA A 18 25.46 3.37 -6.73
C ALA A 18 24.24 4.25 -6.37
N GLN A 19 24.21 5.51 -6.83
CA GLN A 19 23.22 6.52 -6.44
C GLN A 19 21.81 6.34 -7.05
N GLY A 20 21.58 5.32 -7.89
CA GLY A 20 20.33 5.14 -8.64
C GLY A 20 19.26 4.25 -8.00
N ALA A 21 19.66 3.30 -7.14
CA ALA A 21 18.73 2.31 -6.56
C ALA A 21 17.97 2.86 -5.33
N ASP A 22 18.64 3.70 -4.53
CA ASP A 22 18.11 4.21 -3.25
C ASP A 22 16.98 5.23 -3.43
N SER A 23 17.00 6.01 -4.52
CA SER A 23 16.00 7.05 -4.79
C SER A 23 14.63 6.46 -5.20
N HIS A 24 14.63 5.41 -6.02
CA HIS A 24 13.40 4.71 -6.43
C HIS A 24 12.76 3.97 -5.26
N SER A 25 13.57 3.34 -4.40
CA SER A 25 13.10 2.68 -3.18
C SER A 25 12.48 3.69 -2.20
N SER A 26 13.13 4.85 -2.01
CA SER A 26 12.64 5.93 -1.16
C SER A 26 11.32 6.53 -1.66
N ALA A 27 11.22 6.81 -2.96
CA ALA A 27 9.99 7.33 -3.57
C ALA A 27 8.82 6.35 -3.44
N ARG A 28 9.06 5.05 -3.67
CA ARG A 28 8.04 4.00 -3.48
C ARG A 28 7.57 3.92 -2.03
N LYS A 29 8.51 3.99 -1.08
CA LYS A 29 8.17 4.00 0.35
C LYS A 29 7.29 5.21 0.69
N ALA A 30 7.66 6.41 0.22
CA ALA A 30 6.86 7.61 0.45
C ALA A 30 5.45 7.49 -0.15
N ALA A 31 5.32 6.92 -1.35
CA ALA A 31 4.02 6.67 -1.98
C ALA A 31 3.17 5.67 -1.18
N LEU A 32 3.76 4.59 -0.67
CA LEU A 32 3.08 3.63 0.19
C LEU A 32 2.63 4.27 1.51
N ASP A 33 3.49 5.04 2.17
CA ASP A 33 3.16 5.74 3.42
C ASP A 33 2.00 6.73 3.22
N GLN A 34 2.00 7.45 2.09
CA GLN A 34 0.89 8.34 1.72
C GLN A 34 -0.41 7.57 1.47
N ALA A 35 -0.35 6.43 0.78
CA ALA A 35 -1.52 5.58 0.53
C ALA A 35 -2.12 5.06 1.85
N LYS A 36 -1.28 4.71 2.85
CA LYS A 36 -1.74 4.34 4.20
C LYS A 36 -2.48 5.46 4.91
N VAL A 37 -1.98 6.69 4.82
CA VAL A 37 -2.64 7.86 5.41
C VAL A 37 -3.98 8.11 4.73
N GLN A 38 -4.03 8.08 3.39
CA GLN A 38 -5.26 8.32 2.63
C GLN A 38 -6.30 7.23 2.86
N LEU A 39 -5.88 5.96 2.89
CA LEU A 39 -6.80 4.85 3.17
C LEU A 39 -7.36 4.93 4.59
N ALA A 40 -6.54 5.30 5.58
CA ALA A 40 -7.04 5.51 6.94
C ALA A 40 -8.04 6.67 6.99
N ALA A 41 -7.76 7.78 6.32
CA ALA A 41 -8.69 8.89 6.21
C ALA A 41 -10.01 8.49 5.51
N ALA A 42 -9.94 7.67 4.46
CA ALA A 42 -11.13 7.19 3.74
C ALA A 42 -12.05 6.35 4.64
N HIS A 43 -11.51 5.45 5.46
CA HIS A 43 -12.29 4.69 6.44
C HIS A 43 -12.96 5.63 7.48
N ARG A 44 -12.20 6.61 7.99
CA ARG A 44 -12.73 7.59 8.96
C ARG A 44 -13.83 8.47 8.36
N LEU A 45 -13.68 8.89 7.11
CA LEU A 45 -14.71 9.64 6.38
C LEU A 45 -15.93 8.78 6.11
N ALA A 46 -15.75 7.51 5.73
CA ALA A 46 -16.86 6.59 5.53
C ALA A 46 -17.65 6.37 6.83
N ALA A 47 -16.98 6.22 7.98
CA ALA A 47 -17.64 6.17 9.29
C ALA A 47 -18.35 7.49 9.65
N LEU A 48 -17.75 8.64 9.33
CA LEU A 48 -18.39 9.95 9.53
C LEU A 48 -19.67 10.12 8.69
N HIS A 49 -19.68 9.51 7.50
CA HIS A 49 -20.82 9.55 6.57
C HIS A 49 -21.76 8.35 6.71
N GLU A 50 -21.63 7.55 7.78
CA GLU A 50 -22.50 6.40 8.09
C GLU A 50 -22.53 5.36 6.94
N LEU A 51 -21.38 5.14 6.31
CA LEU A 51 -21.20 4.16 5.23
C LEU A 51 -20.61 2.83 5.73
N ASP A 52 -20.29 2.74 7.02
CA ASP A 52 -19.80 1.54 7.69
C ASP A 52 -20.94 0.62 8.13
N GLU A 53 -20.64 -0.68 8.25
CA GLU A 53 -21.52 -1.67 8.88
C GLU A 53 -20.74 -2.36 9.99
N GLY A 54 -20.51 -1.64 11.09
CA GLY A 54 -19.71 -2.12 12.21
C GLY A 54 -18.26 -2.41 11.80
N ILE A 55 -17.90 -3.71 11.76
CA ILE A 55 -16.54 -4.17 11.40
C ILE A 55 -16.49 -4.84 10.02
N ASP A 56 -17.62 -4.96 9.35
CA ASP A 56 -17.71 -5.49 7.99
C ASP A 56 -17.42 -4.39 6.96
N ASN A 57 -17.49 -4.72 5.66
CA ASN A 57 -16.96 -3.95 4.53
C ASN A 57 -15.43 -3.93 4.44
N HIS A 58 -14.90 -3.48 3.29
CA HIS A 58 -13.46 -3.37 3.07
C HIS A 58 -13.12 -2.40 1.94
N PHE A 59 -12.06 -1.60 2.13
CA PHE A 59 -11.44 -0.77 1.10
C PHE A 59 -10.03 -1.24 0.83
N THR A 60 -9.66 -1.39 -0.44
CA THR A 60 -8.31 -1.82 -0.84
C THR A 60 -7.67 -0.86 -1.82
N VAL A 61 -6.34 -0.76 -1.74
CA VAL A 61 -5.53 0.05 -2.65
C VAL A 61 -4.39 -0.80 -3.19
N ALA A 62 -4.18 -0.81 -4.50
CA ALA A 62 -3.02 -1.46 -5.10
C ALA A 62 -1.73 -0.80 -4.59
N VAL A 63 -0.77 -1.60 -4.11
CA VAL A 63 0.48 -1.07 -3.57
C VAL A 63 1.30 -0.46 -4.73
N PRO A 64 1.70 0.83 -4.63
CA PRO A 64 2.42 1.51 -5.70
C PRO A 64 3.68 0.75 -6.15
N GLY A 65 3.79 0.50 -7.45
CA GLY A 65 4.93 -0.20 -8.05
C GLY A 65 4.93 -1.72 -7.86
N THR A 66 3.78 -2.32 -7.52
CA THR A 66 3.55 -3.77 -7.50
C THR A 66 2.37 -4.12 -8.41
N GLN A 67 2.19 -5.39 -8.75
CA GLN A 67 1.08 -5.86 -9.58
C GLN A 67 0.08 -6.75 -8.83
N ASP A 68 0.47 -7.26 -7.66
CA ASP A 68 -0.19 -8.36 -6.95
C ASP A 68 -0.27 -8.15 -5.43
N GLN A 69 -0.02 -6.91 -4.96
CA GLN A 69 -0.06 -6.56 -3.54
C GLN A 69 -1.05 -5.44 -3.27
N TYR A 70 -1.82 -5.59 -2.20
CA TYR A 70 -2.93 -4.73 -1.88
C TYR A 70 -2.87 -4.28 -0.43
N LEU A 71 -3.14 -3.00 -0.20
CA LEU A 71 -3.24 -2.37 1.11
C LEU A 71 -4.68 -2.47 1.62
N ILE A 72 -4.86 -2.79 2.89
CA ILE A 72 -6.18 -2.91 3.53
C ILE A 72 -6.08 -2.62 5.04
N LEU A 73 -7.20 -2.22 5.66
CA LEU A 73 -7.36 -2.25 7.12
C LEU A 73 -7.63 -3.71 7.57
N PRO A 74 -6.94 -4.25 8.58
CA PRO A 74 -7.15 -5.64 9.00
C PRO A 74 -8.55 -5.87 9.54
N PHE A 75 -9.05 -7.09 9.33
CA PHE A 75 -10.38 -7.49 9.79
C PHE A 75 -10.55 -7.32 11.30
N GLY A 76 -11.75 -6.91 11.73
CA GLY A 76 -12.11 -6.76 13.14
C GLY A 76 -11.82 -5.39 13.75
N ARG A 77 -11.39 -4.40 12.96
CA ARG A 77 -11.28 -3.00 13.40
C ARG A 77 -12.47 -2.20 12.91
N HIS A 78 -13.07 -1.42 13.80
CA HIS A 78 -14.07 -0.46 13.41
C HIS A 78 -13.45 0.67 12.57
N TRP A 79 -14.16 1.16 11.54
CA TRP A 79 -13.62 2.14 10.60
C TRP A 79 -13.33 3.50 11.26
N SER A 80 -14.08 3.83 12.30
CA SER A 80 -13.83 4.98 13.19
C SER A 80 -12.57 4.83 14.06
N GLU A 81 -11.81 3.74 13.95
CA GLU A 81 -10.55 3.50 14.68
C GLU A 81 -9.34 3.39 13.76
N ALA A 82 -9.53 3.38 12.44
CA ALA A 82 -8.47 3.22 11.45
C ALA A 82 -7.32 4.23 11.63
N ARG A 83 -6.07 3.76 11.63
CA ARG A 83 -4.86 4.58 11.56
C ARG A 83 -3.96 4.09 10.43
N ALA A 84 -3.12 4.98 9.89
CA ALA A 84 -2.14 4.61 8.88
C ALA A 84 -1.18 3.50 9.34
N SER A 85 -0.85 3.48 10.64
CA SER A 85 -0.01 2.47 11.28
C SER A 85 -0.64 1.07 11.33
N ASP A 86 -1.96 0.99 11.20
CA ASP A 86 -2.70 -0.27 11.32
C ASP A 86 -2.81 -1.01 9.98
N MET A 87 -2.48 -0.33 8.87
CA MET A 87 -2.65 -0.86 7.52
C MET A 87 -1.72 -2.05 7.25
N MET A 88 -2.30 -3.10 6.66
CA MET A 88 -1.60 -4.31 6.25
C MET A 88 -1.53 -4.43 4.72
N VAL A 89 -0.55 -5.18 4.25
CA VAL A 89 -0.41 -5.54 2.83
C VAL A 89 -0.63 -7.04 2.69
N PHE A 90 -1.48 -7.45 1.75
CA PHE A 90 -1.70 -8.85 1.40
C PHE A 90 -1.50 -9.11 -0.10
N ASN A 91 -1.29 -10.37 -0.48
CA ASN A 91 -1.17 -10.80 -1.88
C ASN A 91 -2.45 -11.47 -2.40
N GLU A 92 -2.49 -11.85 -3.67
CA GLU A 92 -3.66 -12.55 -4.25
C GLU A 92 -4.02 -13.88 -3.57
N ALA A 93 -3.04 -14.57 -3.00
CA ALA A 93 -3.25 -15.81 -2.25
C ALA A 93 -3.86 -15.58 -0.86
N GLY A 94 -3.99 -14.32 -0.42
CA GLY A 94 -4.50 -13.95 0.90
C GLY A 94 -3.42 -13.93 1.99
N ASP A 95 -2.15 -14.14 1.63
CA ASP A 95 -1.06 -14.09 2.58
C ASP A 95 -0.81 -12.64 3.01
N THR A 96 -0.68 -12.42 4.31
CA THR A 96 -0.28 -11.13 4.86
C THR A 96 1.23 -10.96 4.71
N LEU A 97 1.64 -10.00 3.90
CA LEU A 97 3.05 -9.70 3.62
C LEU A 97 3.64 -8.71 4.64
N SER A 98 2.83 -7.79 5.16
CA SER A 98 3.24 -6.85 6.21
C SER A 98 2.03 -6.29 6.95
N GLY A 99 2.26 -5.81 8.18
CA GLY A 99 1.20 -5.27 9.04
C GLY A 99 0.52 -6.33 9.91
N PRO A 100 -0.41 -5.92 10.78
CA PRO A 100 -1.03 -6.81 11.76
C PRO A 100 -2.32 -7.45 11.23
N GLY A 101 -2.67 -8.62 11.78
CA GLY A 101 -4.00 -9.23 11.61
C GLY A 101 -4.22 -10.00 10.30
N PRO A 102 -5.36 -10.67 10.16
CA PRO A 102 -5.71 -11.40 8.95
C PRO A 102 -6.37 -10.49 7.91
N VAL A 103 -6.23 -10.88 6.63
CA VAL A 103 -7.06 -10.36 5.56
C VAL A 103 -8.49 -10.87 5.73
N GLU A 104 -9.46 -10.01 5.46
CA GLU A 104 -10.86 -10.41 5.39
C GLU A 104 -11.10 -11.23 4.12
N LEU A 105 -11.79 -12.38 4.24
CA LEU A 105 -11.89 -13.35 3.14
C LEU A 105 -12.63 -12.77 1.93
N SER A 106 -13.69 -11.98 2.13
CA SER A 106 -14.42 -11.39 1.00
C SER A 106 -13.62 -10.30 0.31
N ALA A 107 -12.81 -9.51 1.02
CA ALA A 107 -11.84 -8.59 0.42
C ALA A 107 -10.84 -9.34 -0.48
N GLN A 108 -10.32 -10.48 -0.02
CA GLN A 108 -9.45 -11.31 -0.85
C GLN A 108 -10.19 -11.82 -2.09
N CYS A 109 -11.37 -12.42 -1.92
CA CYS A 109 -12.10 -13.08 -3.00
C CYS A 109 -12.69 -12.09 -4.03
N ILE A 110 -12.99 -10.85 -3.62
CA ILE A 110 -13.65 -9.85 -4.47
C ILE A 110 -12.63 -8.84 -5.00
N HIS A 111 -11.86 -8.20 -4.11
CA HIS A 111 -11.06 -7.04 -4.50
C HIS A 111 -9.78 -7.43 -5.25
N ALA A 112 -9.06 -8.49 -4.84
CA ALA A 112 -7.82 -8.88 -5.52
C ALA A 112 -8.07 -9.22 -7.01
N PRO A 113 -9.10 -10.01 -7.39
CA PRO A 113 -9.46 -10.21 -8.79
C PRO A 113 -9.85 -8.92 -9.52
N ILE A 114 -10.60 -8.00 -8.87
CA ILE A 114 -10.98 -6.72 -9.49
C ILE A 114 -9.73 -5.90 -9.82
N HIS A 115 -8.80 -5.76 -8.88
CA HIS A 115 -7.53 -5.07 -9.13
C HIS A 115 -6.77 -5.70 -10.30
N ARG A 116 -6.59 -7.04 -10.30
CA ARG A 116 -5.87 -7.77 -11.35
C ARG A 116 -6.49 -7.59 -12.73
N ILE A 117 -7.81 -7.71 -12.84
CA ILE A 117 -8.52 -7.74 -14.13
C ILE A 117 -8.70 -6.32 -14.70
N THR A 118 -8.95 -5.34 -13.83
CA THR A 118 -9.29 -3.98 -14.26
C THR A 118 -8.12 -3.01 -14.23
N GLY A 119 -7.08 -3.31 -13.44
CA GLY A 119 -6.01 -2.37 -13.14
C GLY A 119 -6.45 -1.18 -12.26
N ALA A 120 -7.66 -1.23 -11.68
CA ALA A 120 -8.13 -0.19 -10.77
C ALA A 120 -7.15 -0.03 -9.60
N ALA A 121 -6.74 1.21 -9.30
CA ALA A 121 -5.83 1.46 -8.19
C ALA A 121 -6.52 1.35 -6.82
N VAL A 122 -7.84 1.57 -6.77
CA VAL A 122 -8.65 1.59 -5.55
C VAL A 122 -9.95 0.85 -5.80
N VAL A 123 -10.35 0.00 -4.85
CA VAL A 123 -11.66 -0.66 -4.84
C VAL A 123 -12.30 -0.42 -3.48
N MET A 124 -13.56 0.03 -3.48
CA MET A 124 -14.30 0.38 -2.27
C MET A 124 -15.61 -0.39 -2.26
N HIS A 125 -15.85 -1.14 -1.18
CA HIS A 125 -17.07 -1.90 -0.97
C HIS A 125 -17.76 -1.44 0.32
N THR A 126 -19.08 -1.27 0.27
CA THR A 126 -19.91 -0.81 1.39
C THR A 126 -21.30 -1.44 1.31
N HIS A 127 -21.88 -1.77 2.47
CA HIS A 127 -23.26 -2.26 2.59
C HIS A 127 -24.26 -1.11 2.88
N GLN A 128 -24.28 -0.10 2.03
CA GLN A 128 -25.20 1.04 2.18
C GLN A 128 -26.67 0.60 2.13
N THR A 129 -27.47 0.99 3.13
CA THR A 129 -28.87 0.54 3.29
C THR A 129 -29.70 0.66 2.02
N TRP A 130 -29.67 1.84 1.36
CA TRP A 130 -30.48 2.10 0.17
C TRP A 130 -29.97 1.38 -1.07
N ALA A 131 -28.65 1.23 -1.23
CA ALA A 131 -28.06 0.48 -2.33
C ALA A 131 -28.37 -1.02 -2.19
N THR A 132 -28.26 -1.56 -0.97
CA THR A 132 -28.62 -2.94 -0.65
C THR A 132 -30.11 -3.20 -0.93
N ALA A 133 -30.99 -2.27 -0.55
CA ALA A 133 -32.42 -2.39 -0.84
C ALA A 133 -32.72 -2.43 -2.35
N LEU A 134 -32.07 -1.57 -3.14
CA LEU A 134 -32.21 -1.57 -4.60
C LEU A 134 -31.70 -2.86 -5.26
N ASN A 135 -30.65 -3.47 -4.71
CA ASN A 135 -30.08 -4.72 -5.22
C ASN A 135 -31.00 -5.95 -5.02
N MET A 136 -32.07 -5.82 -4.24
CA MET A 136 -33.04 -6.90 -3.98
C MET A 136 -34.27 -6.86 -4.90
N LEU A 137 -34.32 -5.91 -5.84
CA LEU A 137 -35.38 -5.78 -6.86
C LEU A 137 -35.05 -6.60 -8.11
#